data_AF-A0A453AQG9-F1
#
_entry.id   AF-A0A453AQG9-F1
#
_cell.length_a   1.000
_cell.length_b   1.000
_cell.length_c   1.000
_cell.angle_alpha   90.00
_cell.angle_beta   90.00
_cell.angle_gamma   90.00
#
_symmetry.space_group_name_H-M   'P 1'
#
loop_
_entity.id
_entity.type
_entity.pdbx_description
1 polymer ?
#
loop_
_entity_poly.entity_id
_entity_poly.type
_entity_poly.pdbx_seq_one_letter_code
_entity_poly.pdbx_strand_id
1 'polypeptide(L)' 'SGVWGNAVNTATPHEIDPLSHSVLIGNALCWRIDHGAVLEFDTERQSLRVIERPADARRT' A
#
# COMPACT_ATOMS: atom_id res chain seq x y z
N SER A 1 -21.82 2.27 -18.46
CA SER A 1 -21.46 0.84 -18.41
C SER A 1 -19.97 0.75 -18.14
N GLY A 2 -19.57 0.50 -16.88
CA GLY A 2 -18.15 0.42 -16.52
C GLY A 2 -17.62 -0.97 -16.83
N VAL A 3 -16.95 -1.13 -17.98
CA VAL A 3 -16.11 -2.31 -18.21
C VAL A 3 -14.83 -2.08 -17.42
N TRP A 4 -14.53 -2.97 -16.48
CA TRP A 4 -13.28 -2.92 -15.74
C TRP A 4 -12.11 -3.11 -16.72
N GLY A 5 -11.05 -2.33 -16.55
CA GLY A 5 -9.83 -2.47 -17.34
C GLY A 5 -9.04 -3.74 -16.97
N ASN A 6 -7.87 -3.92 -17.60
CA ASN A 6 -6.99 -5.02 -17.29
C ASN A 6 -6.51 -4.95 -15.82
N ALA A 7 -6.60 -6.08 -15.11
CA ALA A 7 -6.02 -6.19 -13.78
C ALA A 7 -4.49 -6.30 -13.88
N VAL A 8 -3.79 -5.54 -13.06
CA VAL A 8 -2.34 -5.68 -12.86
C VAL A 8 -2.15 -6.50 -11.59
N ASN A 9 -1.39 -7.59 -11.69
CA ASN A 9 -1.01 -8.41 -10.55
C ASN A 9 0.48 -8.22 -10.28
N THR A 10 0.85 -8.01 -9.02
CA THR A 10 2.23 -7.85 -8.59
C THR A 10 2.45 -8.70 -7.35
N ALA A 11 3.42 -9.61 -7.42
CA ALA A 11 3.80 -10.42 -6.26
C ALA A 11 4.44 -9.52 -5.20
N THR A 12 4.07 -9.74 -3.94
CA THR A 12 4.67 -9.04 -2.79
C THR A 12 5.02 -10.07 -1.72
N PRO A 13 6.16 -9.92 -1.03
CA PRO A 13 6.48 -10.74 0.13
C PRO A 13 5.67 -10.36 1.37
N HIS A 14 4.94 -9.24 1.33
CA HIS A 14 4.20 -8.69 2.46
C HIS A 14 2.73 -9.06 2.44
N GLU A 15 2.18 -9.37 3.61
CA GLU A 15 0.75 -9.55 3.78
C GLU A 15 0.05 -8.19 4.02
N ILE A 16 -1.02 -7.93 3.26
CA ILE A 16 -1.89 -6.78 3.51
C ILE A 16 -2.80 -7.14 4.67
N ASP A 17 -2.81 -6.32 5.73
CA ASP A 17 -3.71 -6.52 6.86
C ASP A 17 -5.16 -6.36 6.38
N PRO A 18 -5.98 -7.43 6.35
CA PRO A 18 -7.32 -7.41 5.78
C PRO A 18 -8.30 -6.56 6.62
N LEU A 19 -7.94 -6.23 7.86
CA LEU A 19 -8.69 -5.33 8.72
C LEU A 19 -8.23 -3.88 8.60
N SER A 20 -7.12 -3.62 7.90
CA SER A 20 -6.64 -2.26 7.69
C SER A 20 -7.45 -1.58 6.58
N HIS A 21 -8.06 -0.45 6.93
CA HIS A 21 -8.64 0.44 5.93
C HIS A 21 -7.53 1.18 5.20
N SER A 22 -7.72 1.45 3.90
CA SER A 22 -6.85 2.37 3.19
C SER A 22 -7.05 3.80 3.68
N VAL A 23 -5.97 4.56 3.66
CA VAL A 23 -6.00 6.01 3.91
C VAL A 23 -5.53 6.71 2.65
N LEU A 24 -6.28 7.72 2.20
CA LEU A 24 -5.89 8.58 1.10
C LEU A 24 -5.13 9.79 1.64
N ILE A 25 -3.86 9.95 1.27
CA ILE A 25 -3.01 11.07 1.66
C ILE A 25 -2.54 11.77 0.38
N GLY A 26 -3.07 12.96 0.11
CA GLY A 26 -2.85 13.63 -1.19
C GLY A 26 -3.36 12.75 -2.33
N ASN A 27 -2.46 12.34 -3.23
CA ASN A 27 -2.75 11.50 -4.40
C ASN A 27 -2.39 10.02 -4.18
N ALA A 28 -2.05 9.63 -2.94
CA ALA A 28 -1.59 8.28 -2.61
C ALA A 28 -2.58 7.52 -1.72
N LEU A 29 -2.94 6.31 -2.12
CA LEU A 29 -3.64 5.35 -1.27
C LEU A 29 -2.62 4.53 -0.48
N CYS A 30 -2.78 4.48 0.84
CA CYS A 30 -1.85 3.81 1.75
C CYS A 30 -2.56 2.69 2.51
N TRP A 31 -1.94 1.52 2.58
CA TRP A 31 -2.39 0.39 3.40
C TRP A 31 -1.30 -0.01 4.38
N ARG A 32 -1.70 -0.43 5.59
CA ARG A 32 -0.77 -1.04 6.51
C ARG A 32 -0.52 -2.48 6.07
N ILE A 33 0.74 -2.85 5.96
CA ILE A 33 1.16 -4.23 5.71
C ILE A 33 1.92 -4.76 6.94
N ASP A 34 2.36 -6.01 6.87
CA ASP A 34 3.12 -6.62 7.95
C ASP A 34 4.35 -5.81 8.40
N HIS A 35 4.84 -6.13 9.61
CA HIS A 35 6.02 -5.52 10.21
C HIS A 35 5.99 -3.99 10.40
N GLY A 36 4.82 -3.36 10.22
CA GLY A 36 4.64 -1.92 10.36
C GLY A 36 5.11 -1.12 9.14
N ALA A 37 5.32 -1.78 7.99
CA ALA A 37 5.51 -1.13 6.72
C ALA A 37 4.17 -0.64 6.14
N VAL A 38 4.26 0.17 5.08
CA VAL A 38 3.09 0.72 4.38
C VAL A 38 3.22 0.44 2.89
N LEU A 39 2.17 -0.11 2.29
CA LEU A 39 2.03 -0.18 0.84
C LEU A 39 1.40 1.12 0.35
N GLU A 40 2.02 1.79 -0.61
CA GLU A 40 1.55 3.05 -1.17
C GLU A 40 1.30 2.88 -2.67
N PHE A 41 0.10 3.29 -3.12
CA PHE A 41 -0.25 3.45 -4.53
C PHE A 41 -0.45 4.93 -4.86
N ASP A 42 0.50 5.50 -5.61
CA ASP A 42 0.40 6.86 -6.14
C ASP A 42 -0.47 6.84 -7.40
N THR A 43 -1.64 7.47 -7.32
CA THR A 43 -2.63 7.47 -8.41
C THR A 43 -2.23 8.35 -9.59
N GLU A 44 -1.38 9.36 -9.38
CA GLU A 44 -0.93 10.28 -10.41
C GLU A 44 0.21 9.65 -11.23
N ARG A 45 1.16 9.03 -10.53
CA ARG A 45 2.29 8.32 -11.15
C ARG A 45 1.95 6.90 -11.57
N GLN A 46 0.81 6.38 -11.11
CA GLN A 46 0.38 4.99 -11.30
C GLN A 46 1.44 4.00 -10.82
N SER A 47 2.06 4.27 -9.68
CA SER A 47 3.16 3.47 -9.14
C SER A 47 2.82 2.87 -7.79
N LEU A 48 3.25 1.64 -7.57
CA LEU A 48 3.09 0.91 -6.30
C LEU A 48 4.46 0.77 -5.63
N ARG A 49 4.59 1.16 -4.36
CA ARG A 49 5.85 1.03 -3.59
C ARG A 49 5.59 0.64 -2.14
N VAL A 50 6.59 0.02 -1.52
CA VAL A 50 6.61 -0.24 -0.08
C VAL A 50 7.43 0.83 0.61
N ILE A 51 6.85 1.42 1.66
CA ILE A 51 7.52 2.32 2.58
C ILE A 51 7.85 1.49 3.82
N GLU A 52 9.13 1.19 3.98
CA GLU A 52 9.64 0.43 5.11
C GLU A 52 9.49 1.20 6.42
N ARG A 53 9.24 0.45 7.49
CA ARG A 53 9.27 1.03 8.83
C ARG A 53 10.68 1.55 9.14
N PRO A 54 10.84 2.78 9.64
CA PRO A 54 12.16 3.29 10.04
C PRO A 54 12.85 2.34 11.04
N ALA A 55 14.16 2.14 10.89
CA ALA A 55 14.94 1.22 11.74
C ALA A 55 14.85 1.58 13.24
N ASP A 56 14.73 2.88 13.54
CA ASP A 56 14.68 3.41 14.91
C ASP A 56 13.26 3.46 15.51
N ALA A 57 12.25 3.00 14.76
CA ALA A 57 10.88 2.97 15.25
C ALA A 57 10.75 1.94 16.38
N ARG A 58 10.59 2.43 17.62
CA ARG A 58 10.33 1.58 18.79
C ARG A 58 9.05 0.76 18.56
N ARG A 59 9.10 -0.54 18.89
CA ARG A 59 7.86 -1.34 19.06
C ARG A 59 7.17 -0.82 20.33
N THR A 60 6.16 0.02 20.15
CA THR A 60 5.18 0.35 21.20
C THR A 60 4.16 -0.77 21.33
#